data_AF-L0DRP1-F1
#
_entry.id   AF-L0DRP1-F1
#
_cell.length_a   1.000
_cell.length_b   1.000
_cell.length_c   1.000
_cell.angle_alpha   90.00
_cell.angle_beta   90.00
_cell.angle_gamma   90.00
#
_symmetry.space_group_name_H-M   'P 1'
#
loop_
_entity.id
_entity.type
_entity.pdbx_description
1 polymer ?
#
loop_
_entity_poly.entity_id
_entity_poly.type
_entity_poly.pdbx_seq_one_letter_code
_entity_poly.pdbx_strand_id
1 'polypeptide(L)'
;MPNLEHLDFCRELYVVEKTVEVVVSIQGEPEFIRIEAFHDLQAGRYKTRSCMQAKVKLQAAHGNQGLIETDAWVDYDLPWTDGETADEVVEQALGFLRERCD
;
A
#
# COMPACT_ATOMS: atom_id res chain seq x y z
N MET A 1 -3.98 -19.31 -12.57
CA MET A 1 -2.81 -18.44 -12.36
C MET A 1 -2.38 -17.90 -13.72
N PRO A 2 -2.03 -16.60 -13.84
CA PRO A 2 -1.56 -16.04 -15.11
C PRO A 2 -0.32 -16.80 -15.59
N ASN A 3 -0.18 -16.98 -16.90
CA ASN A 3 1.04 -17.56 -17.48
C ASN A 3 2.14 -16.48 -17.48
N LEU A 4 3.20 -16.70 -16.72
CA LEU A 4 4.25 -15.72 -16.44
C LEU A 4 5.53 -15.95 -17.27
N GLU A 5 5.52 -16.90 -18.21
CA GLU A 5 6.68 -17.33 -19.00
C GLU A 5 7.27 -16.27 -19.95
N HIS A 6 6.70 -15.06 -20.00
CA HIS A 6 7.09 -13.97 -20.92
C HIS A 6 7.42 -12.63 -20.24
N LEU A 7 7.76 -12.63 -18.94
CA LEU A 7 8.14 -11.41 -18.20
C LEU A 7 9.66 -11.29 -18.03
N ASP A 8 10.42 -11.47 -19.11
CA ASP A 8 11.89 -11.37 -19.13
C ASP A 8 12.43 -9.96 -18.83
N PHE A 9 11.55 -8.94 -18.86
CA PHE A 9 11.89 -7.57 -18.46
C PHE A 9 11.73 -7.29 -16.94
N CYS A 10 11.02 -8.17 -16.19
CA CYS A 10 10.74 -7.97 -14.77
C CYS A 10 11.71 -8.77 -13.90
N ARG A 11 12.46 -8.08 -13.03
CA ARG A 11 13.31 -8.76 -12.03
C ARG A 11 12.49 -9.39 -10.91
N GLU A 12 11.46 -8.68 -10.47
CA GLU A 12 10.59 -9.07 -9.36
C GLU A 12 9.13 -8.88 -9.79
N LEU A 13 8.26 -9.78 -9.34
CA LEU A 13 6.84 -9.75 -9.64
C LEU A 13 6.05 -9.99 -8.36
N TYR A 14 5.17 -9.04 -8.09
CA TYR A 14 4.30 -9.06 -6.92
C TYR A 14 2.85 -9.01 -7.39
N VAL A 15 1.99 -9.78 -6.73
CA VAL A 15 0.53 -9.74 -6.94
C VAL A 15 -0.12 -9.20 -5.68
N VAL A 16 -0.89 -8.12 -5.81
CA VAL A 16 -1.77 -7.69 -4.72
C VAL A 16 -2.88 -8.72 -4.57
N GLU A 17 -2.86 -9.47 -3.48
CA GLU A 17 -3.86 -10.51 -3.21
C GLU A 17 -5.01 -9.96 -2.38
N LYS A 18 -4.73 -8.97 -1.54
CA LYS A 18 -5.73 -8.35 -0.66
C LYS A 18 -5.42 -6.87 -0.46
N THR A 19 -6.47 -6.07 -0.45
CA THR A 19 -6.44 -4.66 -0.05
C THR A 19 -7.47 -4.45 1.04
N VAL A 20 -7.06 -3.81 2.13
CA VAL A 20 -7.94 -3.38 3.23
C VAL A 20 -7.82 -1.87 3.36
N GLU A 21 -8.96 -1.20 3.42
CA GLU A 21 -9.05 0.24 3.70
C GLU A 21 -9.75 0.44 5.04
N VAL A 22 -9.15 1.26 5.89
CA VAL A 22 -9.67 1.58 7.22
C VAL A 22 -9.64 3.07 7.45
N VAL A 23 -10.56 3.54 8.28
CA VAL A 23 -10.54 4.90 8.84
C VAL A 23 -10.21 4.77 10.32
N VAL A 24 -9.11 5.37 10.74
CA VAL A 24 -8.63 5.30 12.13
C VAL A 24 -8.33 6.71 12.64
N SER A 25 -8.35 6.90 13.95
CA SER A 25 -7.94 8.18 14.55
C SER A 25 -6.46 8.15 14.88
N ILE A 26 -5.67 9.01 14.24
CA ILE A 26 -4.23 9.17 14.50
C ILE A 26 -4.02 10.58 15.02
N GLN A 27 -3.48 10.72 16.24
CA GLN A 27 -3.35 12.02 16.92
C GLN A 27 -4.67 12.79 17.05
N GLY A 28 -5.79 12.07 17.12
CA GLY A 28 -7.14 12.64 17.25
C GLY A 28 -7.82 13.02 15.92
N GLU A 29 -7.11 12.95 14.80
CA GLU A 29 -7.67 13.25 13.47
C GLU A 29 -8.02 11.96 12.72
N PRO A 30 -9.13 11.93 11.95
CA PRO A 30 -9.51 10.77 11.16
C PRO A 30 -8.62 10.66 9.92
N GLU A 31 -7.91 9.54 9.81
CA GLU A 31 -7.02 9.23 8.70
C GLU A 31 -7.52 8.01 7.92
N PHE A 32 -7.46 8.08 6.59
CA PHE A 32 -7.77 6.98 5.70
C PHE A 32 -6.49 6.22 5.38
N ILE A 33 -6.41 4.96 5.80
CA ILE A 33 -5.25 4.10 5.61
C ILE A 33 -5.64 2.92 4.71
N ARG A 34 -4.84 2.67 3.68
CA ARG A 34 -4.93 1.49 2.82
C ARG A 34 -3.74 0.58 3.11
N ILE A 35 -4.00 -0.69 3.37
CA ILE A 35 -3.00 -1.75 3.53
C ILE A 35 -3.16 -2.71 2.36
N GLU A 36 -2.11 -2.89 1.59
CA GLU A 36 -2.06 -3.84 0.47
C GLU A 36 -1.14 -5.00 0.85
N ALA A 37 -1.64 -6.23 0.72
CA ALA A 37 -0.86 -7.45 0.87
C ALA A 37 -0.43 -7.96 -0.50
N PHE A 38 0.88 -8.00 -0.71
CA PHE A 38 1.53 -8.46 -1.94
C PHE A 38 2.07 -9.87 -1.76
N HIS A 39 1.75 -10.77 -2.67
CA HIS A 39 2.37 -12.06 -2.80
C HIS A 39 3.62 -11.94 -3.68
N ASP A 40 4.78 -12.19 -3.09
CA ASP A 40 6.03 -12.43 -3.80
C ASP A 40 5.98 -13.84 -4.42
N LEU A 41 5.71 -13.93 -5.72
CA LEU A 41 5.55 -15.22 -6.39
C LEU A 41 6.86 -16.02 -6.49
N GLN A 42 8.03 -15.37 -6.33
CA GLN A 42 9.32 -16.05 -6.35
C GLN A 42 9.66 -16.62 -4.97
N ALA A 43 9.39 -15.86 -3.91
CA ALA A 43 9.64 -16.28 -2.53
C ALA A 43 8.50 -17.13 -1.93
N GLY A 44 7.30 -17.08 -2.49
CA GLY A 44 6.10 -17.71 -1.92
C GLY A 44 5.69 -17.09 -0.58
N ARG A 45 5.96 -15.79 -0.41
CA ARG A 45 5.76 -15.04 0.85
C ARG A 45 4.88 -13.82 0.60
N TYR A 46 4.17 -13.40 1.62
CA TYR A 46 3.35 -12.19 1.58
C TYR A 46 4.05 -11.06 2.32
N LYS A 47 3.90 -9.83 1.82
CA LYS A 47 4.37 -8.61 2.46
C LYS A 47 3.30 -7.54 2.41
N THR A 48 3.41 -6.50 3.22
CA THR A 48 2.49 -5.35 3.15
C THR A 48 3.17 -4.05 2.71
N ARG A 49 2.35 -3.17 2.13
CA ARG A 49 2.59 -1.73 1.96
C ARG A 49 1.40 -1.01 2.55
N SER A 50 1.67 0.09 3.22
CA SER A 50 0.62 0.96 3.75
C SER A 50 0.69 2.32 3.07
N CYS A 51 -0.48 2.87 2.76
CA CYS A 51 -0.64 4.18 2.17
C CYS A 51 -1.67 4.97 2.98
N MET A 52 -1.53 6.29 3.04
CA MET A 52 -2.54 7.19 3.58
C MET A 52 -3.11 8.08 2.47
N GLN A 53 -4.36 8.49 2.60
CA GLN A 53 -4.93 9.46 1.67
C GLN A 53 -4.43 10.86 2.04
N ALA A 54 -3.83 11.57 1.09
CA ALA A 54 -3.35 12.93 1.27
C ALA A 54 -3.74 13.83 0.10
N LYS A 55 -3.98 15.11 0.40
CA LYS A 55 -4.10 16.16 -0.63
C LYS A 55 -2.74 16.44 -1.22
N VAL A 56 -2.60 16.20 -2.51
CA VAL A 56 -1.36 16.44 -3.27
C VAL A 56 -1.58 17.51 -4.34
N LYS A 57 -0.48 18.19 -4.67
CA LYS A 57 -0.42 19.18 -5.75
C LYS A 57 0.30 18.56 -6.94
N LEU A 58 -0.43 18.36 -8.03
CA LEU A 58 0.10 17.84 -9.27
C LEU A 58 0.44 19.00 -10.20
N GLN A 59 1.66 18.95 -10.76
CA GLN A 59 2.09 19.83 -11.84
C GLN A 59 2.38 18.96 -13.06
N ALA A 60 1.70 19.24 -14.17
CA ALA A 60 1.91 18.51 -15.41
C ALA A 60 3.35 18.73 -15.91
N ALA A 61 4.05 17.64 -16.26
CA ALA A 61 5.40 17.72 -16.80
C ALA A 61 5.45 18.39 -18.18
N HIS A 62 4.35 18.32 -18.95
CA HIS A 62 4.21 18.93 -20.26
C HIS A 62 2.80 19.52 -20.41
N GLY A 63 2.74 20.78 -20.86
CA GLY A 63 1.48 21.52 -21.06
C GLY A 63 1.23 22.60 -20.01
N ASN A 64 0.51 23.65 -20.41
CA ASN A 64 0.24 24.84 -19.59
C ASN A 64 -0.91 24.64 -18.58
N GLN A 65 -1.12 23.40 -18.13
CA GLN A 65 -2.11 23.12 -17.10
C GLN A 65 -1.49 23.53 -15.77
N GLY A 66 -2.12 24.51 -15.10
CA GLY A 66 -1.70 25.01 -13.81
C GLY A 66 -1.69 23.93 -12.72
N LEU A 67 -1.38 24.34 -11.49
CA LEU A 67 -1.37 23.45 -10.34
C LEU A 67 -2.76 22.84 -10.08
N ILE A 68 -2.86 21.51 -10.04
CA ILE A 68 -4.10 20.79 -9.71
C ILE A 68 -3.96 20.22 -8.30
N GLU A 69 -4.94 20.49 -7.44
CA GLU A 69 -5.06 19.83 -6.13
C GLU A 69 -6.00 18.62 -6.23
N THR A 70 -5.57 17.47 -5.73
CA THR A 70 -6.37 16.23 -5.71
C THR A 70 -5.98 15.35 -4.52
N ASP A 71 -6.85 14.43 -4.13
CA ASP A 71 -6.51 13.38 -3.17
C ASP A 71 -5.74 12.25 -3.86
N ALA A 72 -4.71 11.73 -3.21
CA ALA A 72 -3.92 10.60 -3.67
C ALA A 72 -3.51 9.70 -2.49
N TRP A 73 -3.30 8.42 -2.77
CA TRP A 73 -2.68 7.49 -1.81
C TRP A 73 -1.17 7.71 -1.84
N VAL A 74 -0.61 8.17 -0.73
CA VAL A 74 0.82 8.37 -0.54
C VAL A 74 1.35 7.33 0.43
N ASP A 75 2.63 6.98 0.32
CA ASP A 75 3.26 6.03 1.24
C ASP A 75 3.08 6.47 2.69
N TYR A 76 2.66 5.54 3.53
CA TYR A 76 2.53 5.74 4.96
C TYR A 76 3.59 4.91 5.69
N ASP A 77 4.27 5.56 6.63
CA ASP A 77 5.38 4.95 7.39
C ASP A 77 4.88 3.94 8.42
N LEU A 78 4.48 2.77 7.93
CA LEU A 78 4.17 1.59 8.71
C LEU A 78 5.20 0.49 8.40
N PRO A 79 5.72 -0.24 9.40
CA PRO A 79 6.64 -1.33 9.16
C PRO A 79 6.06 -2.36 8.20
N TRP A 80 6.92 -2.88 7.31
CA TRP A 80 6.54 -3.99 6.44
C TRP A 80 6.36 -5.25 7.27
N THR A 81 5.38 -6.05 6.88
CA THR A 81 5.15 -7.39 7.44
C THR A 81 5.66 -8.47 6.48
N ASP A 82 5.85 -9.68 6.98
CA ASP A 82 6.28 -10.84 6.20
C ASP A 82 5.63 -12.11 6.76
N GLY A 83 4.92 -12.86 5.92
CA GLY A 83 4.07 -13.97 6.37
C GLY A 83 3.75 -14.99 5.28
N GLU A 84 3.03 -16.04 5.67
CA GLU A 84 2.65 -17.15 4.78
C GLU A 84 1.31 -16.92 4.08
N THR A 85 0.48 -16.00 4.59
CA THR A 85 -0.83 -15.69 4.02
C THR A 85 -1.08 -14.18 3.97
N ALA A 86 -1.94 -13.75 3.05
CA ALA A 86 -2.40 -12.36 2.97
C ALA A 86 -3.11 -11.89 4.24
N ASP A 87 -3.85 -12.77 4.93
CA ASP A 87 -4.54 -12.43 6.19
C ASP A 87 -3.55 -12.16 7.32
N GLU A 88 -2.58 -13.06 7.52
CA GLU A 88 -1.57 -12.94 8.57
C GLU A 88 -0.82 -11.60 8.48
N VAL A 89 -0.37 -11.24 7.27
CA VAL A 89 0.43 -10.01 7.08
C VAL A 89 -0.41 -8.74 7.24
N VAL A 90 -1.71 -8.80 6.94
CA VAL A 90 -2.65 -7.70 7.18
C VAL A 90 -2.96 -7.56 8.67
N GLU A 91 -3.20 -8.67 9.38
CA GLU A 91 -3.44 -8.65 10.83
C GLU A 91 -2.24 -8.05 11.59
N GLN A 92 -1.02 -8.42 11.21
CA GLN A 92 0.21 -7.82 11.75
C GLN A 92 0.26 -6.31 11.48
N ALA A 93 -0.03 -5.88 10.24
CA ALA A 93 0.00 -4.46 9.87
C ALA A 93 -1.07 -3.66 10.62
N LEU A 94 -2.27 -4.20 10.80
CA LEU A 94 -3.31 -3.60 11.62
C LEU A 94 -2.90 -3.50 13.10
N GLY A 95 -2.11 -4.46 13.60
CA GLY A 95 -1.47 -4.39 14.92
C GLY A 95 -0.57 -3.16 15.06
N PHE A 96 0.36 -2.96 14.11
CA PHE A 96 1.21 -1.76 14.10
C PHE A 96 0.41 -0.47 13.96
N LEU A 97 -0.65 -0.47 13.15
CA LEU A 97 -1.49 0.71 12.97
C LEU A 97 -2.21 1.06 14.27
N ARG A 98 -2.69 0.05 15.01
CA ARG A 98 -3.33 0.25 16.31
C ARG A 98 -2.39 0.93 17.31
N GLU A 99 -1.11 0.55 17.35
CA GLU A 99 -0.11 1.20 18.21
C GLU A 99 0.13 2.67 17.87
N ARG A 100 -0.18 3.11 16.63
CA ARG A 100 -0.11 4.52 16.22
C ARG A 100 -1.38 5.32 16.58
N CYS A 101 -2.47 4.64 16.93
CA CYS A 101 -3.74 5.25 17.31
C CYS A 101 -3.82 5.54 18.82
N ASP A 102 -3.06 4.78 19.63
CA ASP A 102 -2.92 4.99 21.08
C ASP A 102 -2.05 6.23 21.39
#